data_AF-A0A353GBF6-F1
#
_entry.id   AF-A0A353GBF6-F1
#
_cell.length_a   1.000
_cell.length_b   1.000
_cell.length_c   1.000
_cell.angle_alpha   90.00
_cell.angle_beta   90.00
_cell.angle_gamma   90.00
#
_symmetry.space_group_name_H-M   'P 1'
#
loop_
_entity.id
_entity.type
_entity.pdbx_description
1 polymer ?
#
loop_
_entity_poly.entity_id
_entity_poly.type
_entity_poly.pdbx_seq_one_letter_code
_entity_poly.pdbx_strand_id
1 'polypeptide(L)'
;MDISIKSNFEYGKWLLASGLAVHGGALFGLNSLRDALEHDKWPALADAAKWNVGGIVFVLIAGFLAWLNFQSAVHIYHRAANPMRIYRTDTFNEDDAKTDIMSFTRWLAIAAGFLALYSVLVSAVKVFRLLDTI
;
A
#
# COMPACT_ATOMS: atom_id res chain seq x y z
N MET A 1 -18.42 -19.26 0.40
CA MET A 1 -17.46 -18.13 0.54
C MET A 1 -18.28 -16.91 0.92
N ASP A 2 -18.04 -16.36 2.09
CA ASP A 2 -18.84 -15.26 2.65
C ASP A 2 -18.78 -14.01 1.77
N ILE A 3 -19.92 -13.35 1.58
CA ILE A 3 -20.06 -12.13 0.76
C ILE A 3 -19.09 -11.03 1.25
N SER A 4 -18.86 -10.98 2.57
CA SER A 4 -17.94 -10.03 3.23
C SER A 4 -16.48 -10.19 2.77
N ILE A 5 -15.97 -11.42 2.65
CA ILE A 5 -14.56 -11.66 2.27
C ILE A 5 -14.30 -11.21 0.83
N LYS A 6 -15.22 -11.56 -0.08
CA LYS A 6 -15.13 -11.15 -1.48
C LYS A 6 -15.16 -9.62 -1.63
N SER A 7 -16.01 -8.95 -0.85
CA SER A 7 -16.11 -7.48 -0.83
C SER A 7 -14.81 -6.82 -0.36
N ASN A 8 -14.18 -7.33 0.71
CA ASN A 8 -12.90 -6.80 1.19
C ASN A 8 -11.77 -6.95 0.18
N PHE A 9 -11.73 -8.06 -0.55
CA PHE A 9 -10.71 -8.28 -1.59
C PHE A 9 -10.87 -7.32 -2.77
N GLU A 10 -12.11 -7.12 -3.22
CA GLU A 10 -12.44 -6.13 -4.25
C GLU A 10 -12.08 -4.71 -3.79
N TYR A 11 -12.38 -4.35 -2.54
CA TYR A 11 -12.02 -3.06 -1.98
C TYR A 11 -10.50 -2.83 -1.96
N GLY A 12 -9.71 -3.82 -1.55
CA GLY A 12 -8.25 -3.73 -1.54
C GLY A 12 -7.66 -3.48 -2.93
N LYS A 13 -8.19 -4.14 -3.96
CA LYS A 13 -7.80 -3.92 -5.36
C LYS A 13 -8.06 -2.47 -5.80
N TRP A 14 -9.25 -1.95 -5.53
CA TRP A 14 -9.60 -0.57 -5.87
C TRP A 14 -8.82 0.46 -5.06
N LEU A 15 -8.50 0.16 -3.80
CA LEU A 15 -7.67 1.00 -2.96
C LEU A 15 -6.26 1.16 -3.56
N LEU A 16 -5.60 0.07 -3.94
CA LEU A 16 -4.28 0.13 -4.58
C LEU A 16 -4.32 0.86 -5.93
N ALA A 17 -5.33 0.57 -6.76
CA ALA A 17 -5.52 1.23 -8.04
C ALA A 17 -5.73 2.75 -7.86
N SER A 18 -6.53 3.15 -6.88
CA SER A 18 -6.77 4.56 -6.57
C SER A 18 -5.50 5.25 -6.05
N GLY A 19 -4.69 4.59 -5.23
CA GLY A 19 -3.40 5.12 -4.77
C GLY A 19 -2.44 5.38 -5.93
N LEU A 20 -2.30 4.42 -6.86
CA LEU A 20 -1.49 4.60 -8.07
C LEU A 20 -2.03 5.71 -8.97
N ALA A 21 -3.36 5.78 -9.13
CA ALA A 21 -4.00 6.81 -9.93
C ALA A 21 -3.80 8.22 -9.36
N VAL A 22 -3.89 8.39 -8.04
CA VAL A 22 -3.67 9.68 -7.37
C VAL A 22 -2.24 10.16 -7.55
N HIS A 23 -1.25 9.31 -7.28
CA HIS A 23 0.16 9.71 -7.45
C HIS A 23 0.54 9.89 -8.93
N GLY A 24 0.04 9.04 -9.83
CA GLY A 24 0.25 9.16 -11.26
C GLY A 24 -0.38 10.42 -11.84
N GLY A 25 -1.62 10.73 -11.43
CA GLY A 25 -2.31 11.97 -11.79
C GLY A 25 -1.61 13.21 -11.26
N ALA A 26 -1.08 13.16 -10.03
CA ALA A 26 -0.28 14.25 -9.48
C ALA A 26 1.01 14.48 -10.28
N LEU A 27 1.73 13.42 -10.67
CA LEU A 27 2.91 13.53 -11.53
C LEU A 27 2.59 14.14 -12.90
N PHE A 28 1.46 13.73 -13.50
CA PHE A 28 0.99 14.31 -14.74
C PHE A 28 0.72 15.82 -14.59
N GLY A 29 -0.01 16.23 -13.54
CA GLY A 29 -0.28 17.63 -13.25
C GLY A 29 0.98 18.46 -12.98
N LEU A 30 1.94 17.91 -12.23
CA LEU A 30 3.24 18.54 -12.00
C LEU A 30 4.00 18.75 -13.31
N ASN A 31 3.99 17.77 -14.21
CA ASN A 31 4.63 17.89 -15.51
C ASN A 31 3.97 19.00 -16.36
N SER A 32 2.64 19.14 -16.31
CA SER A 32 1.93 20.23 -16.99
C SER A 32 2.26 21.62 -16.42
N LEU A 33 2.58 21.73 -15.13
CA LEU A 33 2.99 23.01 -14.51
C LEU A 33 4.40 23.45 -14.93
N ARG A 34 5.24 22.53 -15.41
CA ARG A 34 6.64 22.82 -15.75
C ARG A 34 6.80 23.93 -16.78
N ASP A 35 5.95 23.94 -17.80
CA ASP A 35 6.02 24.92 -18.90
C ASP A 35 5.48 26.30 -18.49
N ALA A 36 4.68 26.36 -17.42
CA ALA A 36 4.08 27.60 -16.91
C ALA A 36 4.95 28.29 -15.84
N LEU A 37 6.02 27.65 -15.36
CA LEU A 37 6.86 28.12 -14.28
C LEU A 37 8.25 28.56 -14.77
N GLU A 38 8.79 29.58 -14.12
CA GLU A 38 10.19 30.01 -14.31
C GLU A 38 11.17 28.87 -13.94
N HIS A 39 12.35 28.87 -14.58
CA HIS A 39 13.34 27.78 -14.43
C HIS A 39 13.92 27.68 -13.02
N ASP A 40 13.94 28.76 -12.26
CA ASP A 40 14.36 28.82 -10.86
C ASP A 40 13.44 28.01 -9.92
N LYS A 41 12.17 27.81 -10.32
CA LYS A 41 11.15 27.04 -9.59
C LYS A 41 11.17 25.54 -9.88
N TRP A 42 11.92 25.09 -10.88
CA TRP A 42 12.01 23.68 -11.28
C TRP A 42 12.52 22.74 -10.18
N PRO A 43 13.51 23.09 -9.34
CA PRO A 43 13.96 22.23 -8.24
C PRO A 43 12.84 21.91 -7.25
N ALA A 44 11.99 22.89 -6.92
CA ALA A 44 10.86 22.71 -6.01
C ALA A 44 9.79 21.78 -6.62
N LEU A 45 9.53 21.92 -7.92
CA LEU A 45 8.62 21.05 -8.67
C LEU A 45 9.14 19.60 -8.73
N ALA A 46 10.45 19.44 -8.99
CA ALA A 46 11.11 18.13 -8.98
C ALA A 46 11.04 17.47 -7.60
N ASP A 47 11.19 18.25 -6.53
CA ASP A 47 11.02 17.75 -5.16
C ASP A 47 9.58 17.27 -4.89
N ALA A 48 8.57 18.02 -5.33
CA ALA A 48 7.17 17.57 -5.23
C ALA A 48 6.91 16.29 -6.02
N ALA A 49 7.55 16.13 -7.19
CA ALA A 49 7.48 14.91 -7.99
C ALA A 49 8.14 13.71 -7.28
N LYS A 50 9.31 13.90 -6.65
CA LYS A 50 9.99 12.84 -5.87
C LYS A 50 9.08 12.27 -4.76
N TRP A 51 8.30 13.12 -4.10
CA TRP A 51 7.33 12.66 -3.09
C TRP A 51 6.23 11.79 -3.69
N ASN A 52 5.71 12.11 -4.88
CA ASN A 52 4.73 11.23 -5.55
C ASN A 52 5.34 9.91 -6.03
N VAL A 53 6.58 9.93 -6.53
CA VAL A 53 7.30 8.68 -6.88
C VAL A 53 7.50 7.81 -5.63
N GLY A 54 7.93 8.41 -4.51
CA GLY A 54 8.02 7.71 -3.22
C GLY A 54 6.67 7.12 -2.78
N GLY A 55 5.59 7.89 -2.95
CA GLY A 55 4.23 7.42 -2.71
C GLY A 55 3.83 6.20 -3.53
N ILE A 56 4.12 6.18 -4.84
CA ILE A 56 3.93 5.00 -5.70
C ILE A 56 4.66 3.78 -5.15
N VAL A 57 5.92 3.95 -4.76
CA VAL A 57 6.71 2.87 -4.15
C VAL A 57 6.05 2.35 -2.88
N PHE A 58 5.56 3.23 -2.00
CA PHE A 58 4.85 2.84 -0.79
C PHE A 58 3.52 2.11 -1.09
N VAL A 59 2.76 2.53 -2.09
CA VAL A 59 1.54 1.81 -2.53
C VAL A 59 1.88 0.39 -3.01
N LEU A 60 2.96 0.24 -3.80
CA LEU A 60 3.41 -1.07 -4.28
C LEU A 60 3.90 -1.96 -3.14
N ILE A 61 4.64 -1.40 -2.17
CA ILE A 61 5.07 -2.11 -0.96
C ILE A 61 3.85 -2.55 -0.14
N ALA A 62 2.85 -1.68 0.04
CA ALA A 62 1.62 -2.03 0.74
C ALA A 62 0.88 -3.21 0.05
N GLY A 63 0.78 -3.17 -1.28
CA GLY A 63 0.18 -4.26 -2.06
C GLY A 63 0.98 -5.56 -1.97
N PHE A 64 2.31 -5.49 -2.04
CA PHE A 64 3.19 -6.65 -1.91
C PHE A 64 3.09 -7.30 -0.52
N LEU A 65 3.10 -6.49 0.54
CA LEU A 65 2.95 -6.98 1.92
C LEU A 65 1.56 -7.56 2.18
N ALA A 66 0.51 -6.96 1.62
CA ALA A 66 -0.83 -7.53 1.66
C ALA A 66 -0.88 -8.89 0.95
N TRP A 67 -0.19 -9.04 -0.19
CA TRP A 67 -0.08 -10.32 -0.87
C TRP A 67 0.66 -11.38 -0.04
N LEU A 68 1.79 -11.03 0.59
CA LEU A 68 2.50 -11.93 1.52
C LEU A 68 1.64 -12.32 2.72
N ASN A 69 0.84 -11.39 3.23
CA ASN A 69 -0.12 -11.65 4.28
C ASN A 69 -1.14 -12.72 3.85
N PHE A 70 -1.70 -12.58 2.64
CA PHE A 70 -2.62 -13.57 2.07
C PHE A 70 -1.97 -14.93 1.87
N GLN A 71 -0.72 -15.01 1.39
CA GLN A 71 -0.01 -16.29 1.24
C GLN A 71 0.14 -17.00 2.60
N SER A 72 0.47 -16.24 3.64
CA SER A 72 0.61 -16.75 5.00
C SER A 72 -0.73 -17.29 5.53
N ALA A 73 -1.81 -16.54 5.32
CA ALA A 73 -3.16 -16.93 5.73
C ALA A 73 -3.64 -18.21 5.00
N VAL A 74 -3.36 -18.33 3.70
CA VAL A 74 -3.69 -19.52 2.89
C VAL A 74 -2.94 -20.74 3.41
N HIS A 75 -1.65 -20.61 3.74
CA HIS A 75 -0.87 -21.72 4.29
C HIS A 75 -1.42 -22.20 5.65
N ILE A 76 -1.80 -21.26 6.53
CA ILE A 76 -2.43 -21.58 7.81
C ILE A 76 -3.77 -22.30 7.58
N TYR A 77 -4.59 -21.79 6.65
CA TYR A 77 -5.87 -22.41 6.32
C TYR A 77 -5.69 -23.85 5.81
N HIS A 78 -4.74 -24.10 4.91
CA HIS A 78 -4.47 -25.45 4.41
C HIS A 78 -4.00 -26.40 5.51
N ARG A 79 -3.17 -25.93 6.45
CA ARG A 79 -2.75 -26.73 7.61
C ARG A 79 -3.93 -27.02 8.54
N ALA A 80 -4.79 -26.03 8.77
CA ALA A 80 -5.94 -26.16 9.64
C ALA A 80 -7.03 -27.08 9.04
N ALA A 81 -7.25 -27.00 7.73
CA ALA A 81 -8.25 -27.77 6.99
C ALA A 81 -7.79 -29.19 6.61
N ASN A 82 -6.64 -29.66 7.11
CA ASN A 82 -6.14 -31.00 6.83
C ASN A 82 -7.12 -32.06 7.40
N PRO A 83 -7.74 -32.90 6.56
CA PRO A 83 -8.75 -33.88 7.00
C PRO A 83 -8.19 -34.91 7.97
N MET A 84 -6.86 -35.13 7.96
CA MET A 84 -6.20 -36.02 8.91
C MET A 84 -6.30 -35.54 10.37
N ARG A 85 -6.55 -34.24 10.61
CA ARG A 85 -6.79 -33.70 11.97
C ARG A 85 -8.12 -34.16 12.57
N ILE A 86 -9.08 -34.60 11.75
CA ILE A 86 -10.37 -35.12 12.24
C ILE A 86 -10.18 -36.51 12.87
N TYR A 87 -9.20 -37.28 12.39
CA TYR A 87 -9.00 -38.69 12.78
C TYR A 87 -7.84 -38.91 13.76
N ARG A 88 -7.01 -37.90 14.05
CA ARG A 88 -5.79 -38.02 14.86
C ARG A 88 -5.73 -36.94 15.96
N THR A 89 -6.04 -37.32 17.20
CA THR A 89 -6.01 -36.46 18.40
C THR A 89 -4.60 -36.08 18.85
N ASP A 90 -3.58 -36.80 18.37
CA ASP A 90 -2.15 -36.58 18.58
C ASP A 90 -1.59 -35.35 17.85
N THR A 91 -2.34 -34.74 16.93
CA THR A 91 -1.87 -33.62 16.08
C THR A 91 -2.34 -32.22 16.51
N PHE A 92 -3.01 -32.10 17.66
CA PHE A 92 -3.62 -30.84 18.10
C PHE A 92 -2.66 -29.83 18.75
N ASN A 93 -1.43 -30.24 19.13
CA ASN A 93 -0.56 -29.47 20.05
C ASN A 93 0.74 -28.92 19.43
N GLU A 94 0.83 -28.67 18.12
CA GLU A 94 2.00 -27.93 17.60
C GLU A 94 1.77 -26.43 17.73
N ASP A 95 2.36 -25.86 18.78
CA ASP A 95 2.38 -24.44 19.19
C ASP A 95 2.20 -23.42 18.04
N ASP A 96 1.22 -22.53 18.25
CA ASP A 96 0.73 -21.46 17.39
C ASP A 96 1.71 -20.28 17.16
N ALA A 97 3.02 -20.53 17.23
CA ALA A 97 4.08 -19.52 17.06
C ALA A 97 4.13 -18.92 15.64
N LYS A 98 3.38 -19.45 14.66
CA LYS A 98 3.38 -18.98 13.26
C LYS A 98 2.42 -17.80 12.98
N THR A 99 1.68 -17.33 13.97
CA THR A 99 0.72 -16.22 13.85
C THR A 99 1.41 -14.85 13.69
N ASP A 100 2.71 -14.76 13.96
CA ASP A 100 3.44 -13.50 14.03
C ASP A 100 3.67 -12.88 12.63
N ILE A 101 4.04 -13.68 11.63
CA ILE A 101 4.32 -13.19 10.26
C ILE A 101 3.07 -12.57 9.62
N MET A 102 1.89 -13.15 9.86
CA MET A 102 0.63 -12.59 9.38
C MET A 102 0.35 -11.25 10.05
N SER A 103 0.51 -11.14 11.37
CA SER A 103 0.28 -9.87 12.07
C SER A 103 1.27 -8.79 11.63
N PHE A 104 2.55 -9.15 11.48
CA PHE A 104 3.62 -8.27 11.06
C PHE A 104 3.41 -7.69 9.65
N THR A 105 3.16 -8.56 8.67
CA THR A 105 2.93 -8.14 7.27
C THR A 105 1.70 -7.24 7.14
N ARG A 106 0.64 -7.49 7.93
CA ARG A 106 -0.54 -6.64 7.99
C ARG A 106 -0.19 -5.23 8.48
N TRP A 107 0.52 -5.11 9.61
CA TRP A 107 0.89 -3.82 10.17
C TRP A 107 1.84 -3.04 9.26
N LEU A 108 2.80 -3.72 8.62
CA LEU A 108 3.66 -3.07 7.64
C LEU A 108 2.89 -2.59 6.41
N ALA A 109 1.92 -3.36 5.91
CA ALA A 109 1.09 -2.93 4.78
C ALA A 109 0.29 -1.66 5.12
N ILE A 110 -0.27 -1.60 6.33
CA ILE A 110 -0.97 -0.41 6.84
C ILE A 110 -0.02 0.78 6.94
N ALA A 111 1.17 0.59 7.52
CA ALA A 111 2.17 1.66 7.66
C ALA A 111 2.61 2.19 6.29
N ALA A 112 2.86 1.32 5.31
CA ALA A 112 3.18 1.71 3.94
C ALA A 112 2.04 2.50 3.29
N GLY A 113 0.78 2.11 3.50
CA GLY A 113 -0.39 2.88 3.05
C GLY A 113 -0.44 4.30 3.64
N PHE A 114 -0.15 4.47 4.93
CA PHE A 114 -0.06 5.79 5.56
C PHE A 114 1.12 6.62 5.04
N LEU A 115 2.27 5.99 4.76
CA LEU A 115 3.42 6.67 4.16
C LEU A 115 3.13 7.13 2.73
N ALA A 116 2.38 6.36 1.94
CA ALA A 116 1.88 6.79 0.63
C ALA A 116 1.00 8.03 0.75
N LEU A 117 0.02 8.01 1.67
CA LEU A 117 -0.86 9.15 1.94
C LEU A 117 -0.07 10.40 2.37
N TYR A 118 0.85 10.23 3.31
CA TYR A 118 1.74 11.30 3.77
C TYR A 118 2.54 11.91 2.61
N SER A 119 3.00 11.07 1.68
CA SER A 119 3.76 11.53 0.52
C SER A 119 2.95 12.41 -0.42
N VAL A 120 1.65 12.13 -0.64
CA VAL A 120 0.74 13.03 -1.38
C VAL A 120 0.63 14.37 -0.66
N LEU A 121 0.41 14.36 0.66
CA LEU A 121 0.22 15.58 1.45
C LEU A 121 1.45 16.49 1.40
N VAL A 122 2.65 15.94 1.57
CA VAL A 122 3.90 16.70 1.48
C VAL A 122 4.10 17.27 0.06
N SER A 123 3.78 16.49 -0.97
CA SER A 123 3.82 16.97 -2.35
C SER A 123 2.86 18.14 -2.56
N ALA A 124 1.62 18.03 -2.09
CA ALA A 124 0.62 19.10 -2.20
C ALA A 124 1.07 20.38 -1.50
N VAL A 125 1.58 20.30 -0.26
CA VAL A 125 2.10 21.47 0.48
C VAL A 125 3.26 22.14 -0.27
N LYS A 126 4.16 21.36 -0.88
CA LYS A 126 5.25 21.92 -1.70
C LYS A 126 4.74 22.66 -2.93
N VAL A 127 3.74 22.10 -3.61
CA VAL A 127 3.11 22.75 -4.77
C VAL A 127 2.41 24.04 -4.38
N PHE A 128 1.62 24.04 -3.29
CA PHE A 128 0.95 25.25 -2.83
C PHE A 128 1.94 26.37 -2.49
N ARG A 129 3.01 26.06 -1.74
CA ARG A 129 4.06 27.05 -1.45
C ARG A 129 4.72 27.58 -2.73
N LEU A 130 4.91 26.73 -3.73
CA LEU A 130 5.48 27.15 -5.01
C LEU A 130 4.57 28.15 -5.74
N LEU A 131 3.27 27.90 -5.72
CA LEU A 131 2.25 28.75 -6.34
C LEU A 131 2.06 30.08 -5.60
N ASP A 132 2.11 30.08 -4.26
CA ASP A 132 2.01 31.30 -3.45
C ASP A 132 3.19 32.26 -3.65
N THR A 133 4.29 31.78 -4.25
CA THR A 133 5.50 32.59 -4.55
C THR A 133 5.55 33.06 -6.00
N ILE A 134 4.46 32.91 -6.77
CA ILE A 134 4.27 33.47 -8.12
C ILE A 134 3.51 34.79 -7.99
#